data_AF-A0A7V5VK82-F1
#
_entry.id   AF-A0A7V5VK82-F1
#
_cell.length_a   1.000
_cell.length_b   1.000
_cell.length_c   1.000
_cell.angle_alpha   90.00
_cell.angle_beta   90.00
_cell.angle_gamma   90.00
#
_symmetry.space_group_name_H-M   'P 1'
#
loop_
_entity.id
_entity.type
_entity.pdbx_description
1 polymer ?
#
loop_
_entity_poly.entity_id
_entity_poly.type
_entity_poly.pdbx_seq_one_letter_code
_entity_poly.pdbx_strand_id
1 'polypeptide(L)'
;MEKRYRVLGSLAGLLLTGLTFADSPSPRTPLLVNKPITPAWAPLWDWEQPYSFDFQHRAIESLTGVRGVGSCCAEGVTHDGYALHLCFAPGTPPEYVEYISRLIFGDFLPAYNAGTRWSSTSYGSTGSRGNPIRLRWSFVPDGVQLPGLSGGSAPSNLFSSMNSKFGGNTTLWQNQFRNSFARWQQVAGVRYEEVSDDGAAFPNSGGSATAPRGDVRIGARNLDGANGVLAFNYFPNTGDMVLDSSESWQSSGGT
;
A
#
# COMPACT_ATOMS: atom_id res chain seq x y z
N MET A 1 -44.37 -54.91 36.00
CA MET A 1 -42.95 -55.30 35.83
C MET A 1 -42.19 -53.99 35.69
N GLU A 2 -41.29 -53.53 36.54
CA GLU A 2 -40.57 -54.07 37.70
C GLU A 2 -40.24 -52.85 38.59
N LYS A 3 -40.29 -53.01 39.92
CA LYS A 3 -39.99 -51.96 40.92
C LYS A 3 -38.51 -52.04 41.32
N ARG A 4 -37.89 -50.92 41.73
CA ARG A 4 -37.21 -50.78 43.06
C ARG A 4 -36.67 -49.35 43.28
N TYR A 5 -36.54 -49.01 44.56
CA TYR A 5 -36.52 -47.67 45.18
C TYR A 5 -35.21 -47.38 45.96
N ARG A 6 -34.93 -46.08 46.14
CA ARG A 6 -34.31 -45.36 47.31
C ARG A 6 -32.88 -45.65 47.77
N VAL A 7 -32.11 -44.56 48.01
CA VAL A 7 -31.43 -44.15 49.28
C VAL A 7 -31.29 -42.61 49.22
N LEU A 8 -31.96 -41.78 50.05
CA LEU A 8 -31.61 -41.26 51.39
C LEU A 8 -30.27 -40.48 51.47
N GLY A 9 -30.32 -39.26 52.00
CA GLY A 9 -29.28 -38.22 51.82
C GLY A 9 -28.28 -38.06 52.96
N SER A 10 -27.52 -36.96 52.90
CA SER A 10 -27.05 -36.17 54.05
C SER A 10 -26.39 -34.87 53.58
N LEU A 11 -26.60 -33.82 54.36
CA LEU A 11 -25.95 -32.50 54.33
C LEU A 11 -24.40 -32.60 54.31
N ALA A 12 -23.76 -31.65 53.63
CA ALA A 12 -22.86 -30.63 54.21
C ALA A 12 -21.83 -30.13 53.17
N GLY A 13 -21.66 -28.81 53.05
CA GLY A 13 -20.49 -28.21 52.39
C GLY A 13 -20.82 -27.15 51.36
N LEU A 14 -21.14 -25.95 51.82
CA LEU A 14 -21.04 -24.72 51.02
C LEU A 14 -19.55 -24.51 50.68
N LEU A 15 -19.14 -24.52 49.42
CA LEU A 15 -17.85 -23.94 49.02
C LEU A 15 -17.99 -23.14 47.73
N LEU A 16 -17.74 -21.84 47.87
CA LEU A 16 -17.67 -20.82 46.85
C LEU A 16 -16.50 -21.15 45.90
N THR A 17 -16.75 -21.63 44.68
CA THR A 17 -15.71 -21.73 43.65
C THR A 17 -15.77 -20.50 42.75
N GLY A 18 -14.88 -19.55 43.04
CA GLY A 18 -14.57 -18.44 42.15
C GLY A 18 -13.93 -18.95 40.85
N LEU A 19 -14.35 -18.37 39.73
CA LEU A 19 -13.69 -18.49 38.44
C LEU A 19 -12.31 -17.85 38.53
N THR A 20 -11.27 -18.66 38.70
CA THR A 20 -9.89 -18.23 38.44
C THR A 20 -9.59 -18.40 36.96
N PHE A 21 -9.47 -17.29 36.23
CA PHE A 21 -8.82 -17.27 34.93
C PHE A 21 -7.33 -17.54 35.14
N ALA A 22 -6.82 -18.67 34.65
CA ALA A 22 -5.40 -18.94 34.58
C ALA A 22 -4.84 -18.21 33.35
N ASP A 23 -4.04 -17.17 33.59
CA ASP A 23 -3.21 -16.52 32.58
C ASP A 23 -1.98 -17.42 32.32
N SER A 24 -1.75 -17.82 31.07
CA SER A 24 -0.56 -18.58 30.68
C SER A 24 0.32 -17.72 29.75
N PRO A 25 1.54 -17.34 30.15
CA PRO A 25 2.39 -16.47 29.36
C PRO A 25 3.16 -17.30 28.32
N SER A 26 2.68 -17.35 27.08
CA SER A 26 3.51 -17.83 25.96
C SER A 26 4.37 -16.68 25.42
N PRO A 27 5.71 -16.84 25.29
CA PRO A 27 6.54 -15.78 24.72
C PRO A 27 6.22 -15.61 23.23
N ARG A 28 5.89 -14.37 22.82
CA ARG A 28 5.65 -14.01 21.42
C ARG A 28 6.97 -13.76 20.71
N THR A 29 7.30 -14.58 19.72
CA THR A 29 8.42 -14.33 18.80
C THR A 29 7.90 -13.61 17.54
N PRO A 30 8.49 -12.47 17.12
CA PRO A 30 8.08 -11.78 15.90
C PRO A 30 8.35 -12.62 14.64
N LEU A 31 7.32 -12.78 13.79
CA LEU A 31 7.33 -13.71 12.65
C LEU A 31 8.21 -13.30 11.46
N LEU A 32 8.88 -12.13 11.48
CA LEU A 32 9.53 -11.58 10.29
C LEU A 32 10.86 -10.86 10.56
N VAL A 33 11.66 -11.34 11.51
CA VAL A 33 13.05 -10.90 11.60
C VAL A 33 13.90 -11.72 10.63
N ASN A 34 14.46 -11.05 9.61
CA ASN A 34 15.53 -11.52 8.71
C ASN A 34 15.22 -12.63 7.69
N LYS A 35 14.11 -12.57 6.93
CA LYS A 35 13.95 -13.43 5.73
C LYS A 35 13.58 -12.65 4.45
N PRO A 36 14.30 -12.85 3.32
CA PRO A 36 13.96 -12.24 2.04
C PRO A 36 12.83 -13.02 1.33
N ILE A 37 11.87 -12.30 0.73
CA ILE A 37 10.74 -12.86 -0.03
C ILE A 37 10.87 -12.41 -1.49
N THR A 38 10.85 -13.35 -2.44
CA THR A 38 10.65 -13.10 -3.88
C THR A 38 9.45 -13.91 -4.38
N PRO A 39 8.53 -13.38 -5.23
CA PRO A 39 7.37 -14.14 -5.66
C PRO A 39 7.55 -14.80 -7.04
N ALA A 40 7.00 -16.00 -7.17
CA ALA A 40 7.00 -16.84 -8.37
C ALA A 40 5.57 -17.30 -8.71
N TRP A 41 4.82 -16.50 -9.47
CA TRP A 41 3.55 -16.89 -10.15
C TRP A 41 2.94 -15.69 -10.92
N ALA A 42 2.56 -15.84 -12.19
CA ALA A 42 1.71 -14.89 -12.91
C ALA A 42 0.91 -15.60 -14.03
N PRO A 43 -0.44 -15.53 -14.06
CA PRO A 43 -1.26 -15.94 -15.21
C PRO A 43 -2.16 -14.82 -15.81
N LEU A 44 -2.71 -15.08 -17.02
CA LEU A 44 -3.43 -14.21 -17.99
C LEU A 44 -4.96 -14.00 -17.68
N TRP A 45 -5.69 -13.11 -18.40
CA TRP A 45 -6.91 -12.36 -17.97
C TRP A 45 -8.30 -12.70 -18.62
N ASP A 46 -9.40 -12.48 -17.87
CA ASP A 46 -10.81 -12.97 -17.99
C ASP A 46 -11.84 -12.23 -18.91
N TRP A 47 -11.46 -11.36 -19.85
CA TRP A 47 -12.42 -10.38 -20.43
C TRP A 47 -13.28 -10.82 -21.66
N GLU A 48 -13.62 -12.12 -21.82
CA GLU A 48 -14.30 -12.64 -23.04
C GLU A 48 -15.80 -13.08 -22.94
N GLN A 49 -16.60 -12.77 -21.91
CA GLN A 49 -18.06 -13.09 -21.88
C GLN A 49 -18.93 -12.05 -21.12
N PRO A 50 -20.20 -11.77 -21.53
CA PRO A 50 -21.10 -10.86 -20.81
C PRO A 50 -21.92 -11.59 -19.72
N TYR A 51 -21.82 -11.11 -18.47
CA TYR A 51 -22.46 -11.64 -17.26
C TYR A 51 -23.64 -10.73 -16.82
N SER A 52 -24.86 -11.24 -16.70
CA SER A 52 -26.01 -10.51 -16.11
C SER A 52 -26.63 -11.30 -14.97
N PHE A 53 -26.45 -10.78 -13.75
CA PHE A 53 -26.72 -11.47 -12.49
C PHE A 53 -28.21 -11.50 -12.10
N ASP A 54 -28.98 -10.46 -12.46
CA ASP A 54 -30.42 -10.38 -12.20
C ASP A 54 -31.23 -11.53 -12.81
N PHE A 55 -30.81 -12.01 -13.98
CA PHE A 55 -31.46 -13.13 -14.65
C PHE A 55 -31.17 -14.46 -13.94
N GLN A 56 -29.93 -14.65 -13.47
CA GLN A 56 -29.50 -15.88 -12.82
C GLN A 56 -30.13 -16.06 -11.44
N HIS A 57 -30.26 -14.98 -10.66
CA HIS A 57 -30.89 -15.06 -9.33
C HIS A 57 -32.39 -15.39 -9.42
N ARG A 58 -33.14 -14.79 -10.35
CA ARG A 58 -34.57 -15.12 -10.56
C ARG A 58 -34.81 -16.56 -10.99
N ALA A 59 -33.89 -17.16 -11.75
CA ALA A 59 -33.98 -18.56 -12.13
C ALA A 59 -33.84 -19.48 -10.91
N ILE A 60 -32.89 -19.21 -10.01
CA ILE A 60 -32.63 -20.03 -8.82
C ILE A 60 -33.79 -19.94 -7.81
N GLU A 61 -34.37 -18.76 -7.60
CA GLU A 61 -35.57 -18.60 -6.75
C GLU A 61 -36.74 -19.46 -7.27
N SER A 62 -36.95 -19.48 -8.59
CA SER A 62 -38.02 -20.27 -9.20
C SER A 62 -37.80 -21.78 -9.09
N LEU A 63 -36.54 -22.24 -9.12
CA LEU A 63 -36.16 -23.65 -9.09
C LEU A 63 -36.12 -24.22 -7.66
N THR A 64 -35.75 -23.40 -6.68
CA THR A 64 -35.49 -23.85 -5.31
C THR A 64 -36.60 -23.47 -4.32
N GLY A 65 -37.44 -22.48 -4.67
CA GLY A 65 -38.50 -21.97 -3.81
C GLY A 65 -38.01 -21.11 -2.63
N VAL A 66 -36.70 -20.88 -2.52
CA VAL A 66 -36.11 -19.98 -1.52
C VAL A 66 -36.37 -18.53 -1.97
N ARG A 67 -37.00 -17.72 -1.12
CA ARG A 67 -37.26 -16.30 -1.39
C ARG A 67 -36.11 -15.43 -0.88
N GLY A 68 -35.66 -14.48 -1.69
CA GLY A 68 -34.59 -13.55 -1.32
C GLY A 68 -33.19 -14.11 -1.57
N VAL A 69 -33.05 -15.08 -2.49
CA VAL A 69 -31.74 -15.54 -2.94
C VAL A 69 -31.11 -14.37 -3.70
N GLY A 70 -30.19 -13.65 -3.06
CA GLY A 70 -29.66 -12.40 -3.61
C GLY A 70 -29.59 -11.22 -2.63
N SER A 71 -30.30 -11.23 -1.50
CA SER A 71 -30.51 -9.98 -0.72
C SER A 71 -29.24 -9.39 -0.08
N CYS A 72 -28.17 -10.17 0.00
CA CYS A 72 -26.84 -9.75 0.47
C CYS A 72 -25.77 -10.69 -0.09
N CYS A 73 -25.87 -11.03 -1.37
CA CYS A 73 -24.92 -11.94 -1.99
C CYS A 73 -23.60 -11.24 -2.29
N ALA A 74 -22.51 -11.96 -2.07
CA ALA A 74 -21.19 -11.52 -2.45
C ALA A 74 -20.57 -12.59 -3.37
N GLU A 75 -20.00 -12.13 -4.48
CA GLU A 75 -19.55 -12.95 -5.59
C GLU A 75 -18.04 -12.81 -5.76
N GLY A 76 -17.39 -13.91 -6.13
CA GLY A 76 -15.97 -13.92 -6.45
C GLY A 76 -15.50 -15.28 -6.93
N VAL A 77 -14.21 -15.57 -6.79
CA VAL A 77 -13.59 -16.78 -7.34
C VAL A 77 -12.69 -17.43 -6.30
N THR A 78 -12.75 -18.75 -6.20
CA THR A 78 -11.87 -19.52 -5.30
C THR A 78 -10.44 -19.56 -5.85
N HIS A 79 -9.49 -20.04 -5.03
CA HIS A 79 -8.09 -20.19 -5.46
C HIS A 79 -7.91 -21.12 -6.67
N ASP A 80 -8.89 -22.00 -6.94
CA ASP A 80 -8.91 -22.91 -8.09
C ASP A 80 -9.72 -22.35 -9.28
N GLY A 81 -10.16 -21.09 -9.22
CA GLY A 81 -10.86 -20.41 -10.30
C GLY A 81 -12.35 -20.75 -10.42
N TYR A 82 -12.95 -21.39 -9.42
CA TYR A 82 -14.40 -21.65 -9.41
C TYR A 82 -15.16 -20.40 -8.97
N ALA A 83 -16.24 -20.07 -9.67
CA ALA A 83 -17.16 -19.02 -9.26
C ALA A 83 -17.76 -19.36 -7.88
N LEU A 84 -17.59 -18.44 -6.94
CA LEU A 84 -18.10 -18.50 -5.59
C LEU A 84 -19.29 -17.53 -5.48
N HIS A 85 -20.44 -18.07 -5.08
CA HIS A 85 -21.63 -17.29 -4.75
C HIS A 85 -21.95 -17.51 -3.27
N LEU A 86 -21.79 -16.47 -2.47
CA LEU A 86 -22.03 -16.53 -1.02
C LEU A 86 -23.34 -15.81 -0.70
N CYS A 87 -24.28 -16.54 -0.09
CA CYS A 87 -25.54 -15.98 0.40
C CYS A 87 -25.54 -15.99 1.94
N PHE A 88 -25.91 -14.87 2.57
CA PHE A 88 -26.15 -14.81 4.01
C PHE A 88 -27.65 -14.97 4.32
N ALA A 89 -27.96 -15.59 5.46
CA ALA A 89 -29.34 -15.79 5.88
C ALA A 89 -30.01 -14.46 6.27
N PRO A 90 -31.33 -14.31 6.08
CA PRO A 90 -32.07 -13.13 6.52
C PRO A 90 -31.88 -12.88 8.03
N GLY A 91 -31.53 -11.64 8.39
CA GLY A 91 -31.28 -11.25 9.79
C GLY A 91 -29.83 -11.41 10.27
N THR A 92 -28.90 -11.80 9.40
CA THR A 92 -27.46 -11.81 9.73
C THR A 92 -27.00 -10.38 10.03
N PRO A 93 -26.27 -10.14 11.15
CA PRO A 93 -25.79 -8.81 11.51
C PRO A 93 -24.89 -8.19 10.41
N PRO A 94 -25.10 -6.92 10.03
CA PRO A 94 -24.38 -6.27 8.93
C PRO A 94 -22.85 -6.31 9.07
N GLU A 95 -22.34 -6.11 10.29
CA GLU A 95 -20.90 -6.14 10.60
C GLU A 95 -20.28 -7.52 10.36
N TYR A 96 -21.06 -8.60 10.52
CA TYR A 96 -20.59 -9.96 10.28
C TYR A 96 -20.58 -10.29 8.78
N VAL A 97 -21.60 -9.84 8.05
CA VAL A 97 -21.62 -9.93 6.58
C VAL A 97 -20.41 -9.20 5.99
N GLU A 98 -20.14 -7.99 6.48
CA GLU A 98 -19.02 -7.18 6.04
C GLU A 98 -17.67 -7.84 6.36
N TYR A 99 -17.48 -8.35 7.58
CA TYR A 99 -16.25 -9.06 7.96
C TYR A 99 -15.96 -10.27 7.06
N ILE A 100 -16.97 -11.10 6.79
CA ILE A 100 -16.82 -12.29 5.94
C ILE A 100 -16.61 -11.91 4.47
N SER A 101 -17.33 -10.90 3.96
CA SER A 101 -17.11 -10.41 2.59
C SER A 101 -15.72 -9.80 2.41
N ARG A 102 -15.18 -9.10 3.42
CA ARG A 102 -13.80 -8.58 3.39
C ARG A 102 -12.74 -9.69 3.41
N LEU A 103 -12.98 -10.77 4.17
CA LEU A 103 -12.09 -11.93 4.20
C LEU A 103 -12.05 -12.68 2.86
N ILE A 104 -13.16 -12.70 2.13
CA ILE A 104 -13.31 -13.50 0.92
C ILE A 104 -13.00 -12.68 -0.35
N PHE A 105 -13.38 -11.41 -0.41
CA PHE A 105 -13.30 -10.58 -1.62
C PHE A 105 -12.36 -9.36 -1.49
N GLY A 106 -11.87 -9.05 -0.29
CA GLY A 106 -11.05 -7.88 -0.03
C GLY A 106 -11.82 -6.54 -0.01
N ASP A 107 -11.07 -5.44 0.11
CA ASP A 107 -11.56 -4.08 0.36
C ASP A 107 -11.52 -3.19 -0.94
N PHE A 108 -12.70 -2.75 -1.43
CA PHE A 108 -13.10 -1.46 -2.09
C PHE A 108 -12.86 -1.08 -3.59
N LEU A 109 -13.80 -0.23 -4.10
CA LEU A 109 -13.57 0.87 -5.08
C LEU A 109 -12.18 1.49 -4.84
N PRO A 110 -11.41 1.88 -5.87
CA PRO A 110 -9.97 1.89 -5.74
C PRO A 110 -9.54 2.84 -4.61
N ALA A 111 -8.98 2.26 -3.54
CA ALA A 111 -8.26 2.95 -2.46
C ALA A 111 -6.97 3.65 -2.95
N TYR A 112 -6.86 3.83 -4.26
CA TYR A 112 -5.77 4.40 -5.00
C TYR A 112 -6.36 5.23 -6.14
N ASN A 113 -5.76 6.38 -6.42
CA ASN A 113 -6.13 7.14 -7.60
C ASN A 113 -5.63 6.38 -8.85
N ALA A 114 -6.56 5.80 -9.62
CA ALA A 114 -6.25 5.08 -10.87
C ALA A 114 -5.98 6.01 -12.08
N GLY A 115 -5.59 7.25 -11.82
CA GLY A 115 -5.29 8.28 -12.80
C GLY A 115 -4.03 8.00 -13.61
N THR A 116 -3.24 9.03 -13.87
CA THR A 116 -2.04 8.91 -14.71
C THR A 116 -0.91 8.14 -14.02
N ARG A 117 -0.19 7.34 -14.80
CA ARG A 117 1.07 6.67 -14.43
C ARG A 117 2.20 7.16 -15.33
N TRP A 118 3.45 6.84 -15.00
CA TRP A 118 4.55 6.91 -15.97
C TRP A 118 4.13 6.12 -17.21
N SER A 119 4.11 6.77 -18.37
CA SER A 119 3.86 6.15 -19.68
C SER A 119 5.16 5.80 -20.41
N SER A 120 6.26 6.44 -20.02
CA SER A 120 7.62 6.13 -20.44
C SER A 120 8.59 6.40 -19.30
N THR A 121 9.69 5.66 -19.28
CA THR A 121 10.82 5.87 -18.38
C THR A 121 12.12 5.78 -19.19
N SER A 122 13.25 5.91 -18.50
CA SER A 122 14.60 5.67 -19.01
C SER A 122 14.80 4.23 -19.53
N TYR A 123 13.89 3.31 -19.22
CA TYR A 123 13.86 1.94 -19.77
C TYR A 123 12.92 1.78 -20.98
N GLY A 124 12.31 2.88 -21.45
CA GLY A 124 11.37 2.90 -22.56
C GLY A 124 9.91 2.92 -22.11
N SER A 125 9.02 2.43 -22.99
CA SER A 125 7.58 2.39 -22.72
C SER A 125 7.23 1.51 -21.52
N THR A 126 6.27 1.96 -20.72
CA THR A 126 5.78 1.22 -19.55
C THR A 126 4.61 0.28 -19.87
N GLY A 127 4.11 0.32 -21.11
CA GLY A 127 2.92 -0.40 -21.52
C GLY A 127 1.65 0.03 -20.79
N SER A 128 0.66 -0.88 -20.73
CA SER A 128 -0.67 -0.64 -20.17
C SER A 128 -0.67 -0.56 -18.64
N ARG A 129 -1.72 0.04 -18.06
CA ARG A 129 -1.95 0.05 -16.60
C ARG A 129 -1.93 -1.38 -16.05
N GLY A 130 -1.33 -1.57 -14.87
CA GLY A 130 -1.12 -2.88 -14.26
C GLY A 130 0.26 -3.47 -14.55
N ASN A 131 0.91 -3.10 -15.66
CA ASN A 131 2.28 -3.54 -15.94
C ASN A 131 3.26 -2.98 -14.90
N PRO A 132 4.19 -3.80 -14.38
CA PRO A 132 5.24 -3.29 -13.50
C PRO A 132 6.19 -2.37 -14.27
N ILE A 133 6.77 -1.39 -13.57
CA ILE A 133 7.73 -0.44 -14.16
C ILE A 133 9.05 -0.40 -13.42
N ARG A 134 10.08 0.02 -14.15
CA ARG A 134 11.38 0.38 -13.62
C ARG A 134 11.57 1.88 -13.76
N LEU A 135 12.07 2.49 -12.70
CA LEU A 135 12.34 3.92 -12.59
C LEU A 135 13.78 4.08 -12.12
N ARG A 136 14.52 4.97 -12.77
CA ARG A 136 15.72 5.55 -12.19
C ARG A 136 15.32 6.70 -11.29
N TRP A 137 16.05 6.94 -10.21
CA TRP A 137 15.89 8.13 -9.41
C TRP A 137 17.25 8.69 -8.99
N SER A 138 17.33 9.99 -8.76
CA SER A 138 18.60 10.66 -8.51
C SER A 138 18.46 11.90 -7.63
N PHE A 139 19.55 12.28 -6.98
CA PHE A 139 19.66 13.56 -6.26
C PHE A 139 20.27 14.62 -7.18
N VAL A 140 19.54 15.71 -7.37
CA VAL A 140 19.97 16.83 -8.22
C VAL A 140 21.15 17.55 -7.56
N PRO A 141 22.28 17.77 -8.27
CA PRO A 141 23.43 18.47 -7.71
C PRO A 141 23.09 19.92 -7.35
N ASP A 142 23.82 20.49 -6.40
CA ASP A 142 23.70 21.90 -6.08
C ASP A 142 24.06 22.76 -7.32
N GLY A 143 23.38 23.91 -7.46
CA GLY A 143 23.57 24.84 -8.59
C GLY A 143 22.60 24.65 -9.77
N VAL A 144 21.99 23.47 -9.92
CA VAL A 144 20.96 23.24 -10.95
C VAL A 144 19.74 24.10 -10.68
N GLN A 145 19.24 24.81 -11.69
CA GLN A 145 18.12 25.75 -11.54
C GLN A 145 16.78 25.03 -11.33
N LEU A 146 16.13 25.27 -10.19
CA LEU A 146 14.86 24.65 -9.78
C LEU A 146 13.70 25.66 -9.76
N PRO A 147 12.48 25.27 -10.17
CA PRO A 147 11.30 26.12 -10.12
C PRO A 147 10.82 26.38 -8.68
N GLY A 148 10.07 27.47 -8.48
CA GLY A 148 9.37 27.80 -7.22
C GLY A 148 7.85 27.64 -7.33
N LEU A 149 7.14 27.87 -6.22
CA LEU A 149 5.68 27.67 -6.12
C LEU A 149 4.87 28.59 -7.05
N SER A 150 5.31 29.83 -7.23
CA SER A 150 4.62 30.86 -8.03
C SER A 150 5.45 31.31 -9.23
N GLY A 151 6.31 30.43 -9.75
CA GLY A 151 7.27 30.73 -10.81
C GLY A 151 8.63 31.20 -10.28
N GLY A 152 9.50 31.59 -11.21
CA GLY A 152 10.90 31.91 -10.93
C GLY A 152 11.78 30.68 -10.79
N SER A 153 13.09 30.90 -10.73
CA SER A 153 14.09 29.84 -10.63
C SER A 153 15.20 30.21 -9.65
N ALA A 154 15.70 29.23 -8.92
CA ALA A 154 16.83 29.39 -8.02
C ALA A 154 17.68 28.11 -8.03
N PRO A 155 18.99 28.21 -7.78
CA PRO A 155 19.86 27.04 -7.74
C PRO A 155 19.44 26.07 -6.63
N SER A 156 19.54 24.78 -6.94
CA SER A 156 19.45 23.70 -5.96
C SER A 156 20.52 23.92 -4.89
N ASN A 157 20.14 23.71 -3.64
CA ASN A 157 21.03 23.68 -2.48
C ASN A 157 20.80 22.40 -1.65
N LEU A 158 20.34 21.31 -2.29
CA LEU A 158 20.01 20.06 -1.62
C LEU A 158 21.18 19.51 -0.80
N PHE A 159 22.35 19.33 -1.41
CA PHE A 159 23.49 18.73 -0.73
C PHE A 159 24.01 19.66 0.36
N SER A 160 24.23 20.93 0.07
CA SER A 160 24.69 21.92 1.07
C SER A 160 23.72 22.06 2.24
N SER A 161 22.41 22.18 1.97
CA SER A 161 21.39 22.34 3.01
C SER A 161 21.24 21.08 3.86
N MET A 162 21.07 19.91 3.24
CA MET A 162 20.91 18.66 3.99
C MET A 162 22.18 18.28 4.75
N ASN A 163 23.36 18.48 4.17
CA ASN A 163 24.60 18.24 4.92
C ASN A 163 24.72 19.18 6.11
N SER A 164 24.34 20.45 5.99
CA SER A 164 24.33 21.37 7.13
C SER A 164 23.39 20.90 8.24
N LYS A 165 22.16 20.47 7.89
CA LYS A 165 21.13 20.03 8.85
C LYS A 165 21.46 18.72 9.54
N PHE A 166 22.13 17.81 8.84
CA PHE A 166 22.47 16.47 9.34
C PHE A 166 23.94 16.34 9.75
N GLY A 167 24.60 17.45 10.12
CA GLY A 167 25.95 17.43 10.70
C GLY A 167 27.04 16.88 9.76
N GLY A 168 26.87 17.07 8.45
CA GLY A 168 27.75 16.55 7.40
C GLY A 168 27.49 15.09 7.03
N ASN A 169 26.49 14.44 7.64
CA ASN A 169 26.19 13.04 7.38
C ASN A 169 25.30 12.86 6.14
N THR A 170 25.93 12.92 4.96
CA THR A 170 25.25 12.75 3.67
C THR A 170 24.48 11.44 3.60
N THR A 171 25.09 10.36 4.08
CA THR A 171 24.51 9.01 4.04
C THR A 171 23.21 8.94 4.84
N LEU A 172 23.13 9.60 6.00
CA LEU A 172 21.96 9.56 6.87
C LEU A 172 20.70 10.10 6.18
N TRP A 173 20.76 11.31 5.63
CA TRP A 173 19.58 11.90 4.98
C TRP A 173 19.25 11.21 3.66
N GLN A 174 20.25 10.78 2.89
CA GLN A 174 20.01 10.02 1.65
C GLN A 174 19.33 8.68 1.93
N ASN A 175 19.68 8.03 3.04
CA ASN A 175 19.04 6.77 3.44
C ASN A 175 17.54 6.91 3.70
N GLN A 176 17.05 8.09 4.09
CA GLN A 176 15.60 8.30 4.26
C GLN A 176 14.85 8.21 2.93
N PHE A 177 15.42 8.72 1.85
CA PHE A 177 14.86 8.55 0.50
C PHE A 177 14.96 7.10 0.03
N ARG A 178 16.13 6.45 0.23
CA ARG A 178 16.31 5.04 -0.09
C ARG A 178 15.28 4.16 0.62
N ASN A 179 15.03 4.40 1.91
CA ASN A 179 14.02 3.70 2.69
C ASN A 179 12.60 3.93 2.15
N SER A 180 12.29 5.18 1.78
CA SER A 180 10.99 5.53 1.18
C SER A 180 10.75 4.81 -0.14
N PHE A 181 11.73 4.81 -1.06
CA PHE A 181 11.63 4.09 -2.32
C PHE A 181 11.59 2.58 -2.13
N ALA A 182 12.42 2.03 -1.23
CA ALA A 182 12.38 0.61 -0.89
C ALA A 182 11.00 0.19 -0.38
N ARG A 183 10.34 1.03 0.42
CA ARG A 183 8.98 0.78 0.90
C ARG A 183 7.97 0.74 -0.25
N TRP A 184 8.03 1.67 -1.19
CA TRP A 184 7.15 1.67 -2.37
C TRP A 184 7.31 0.40 -3.21
N GLN A 185 8.53 -0.10 -3.38
CA GLN A 185 8.78 -1.34 -4.13
C GLN A 185 8.18 -2.59 -3.48
N GLN A 186 7.94 -2.59 -2.17
CA GLN A 186 7.36 -3.73 -1.46
C GLN A 186 5.85 -3.87 -1.67
N VAL A 187 5.17 -2.76 -1.97
CA VAL A 187 3.70 -2.68 -2.00
C VAL A 187 3.13 -2.33 -3.38
N ALA A 188 3.97 -1.99 -4.34
CA ALA A 188 3.56 -1.65 -5.70
C ALA A 188 4.48 -2.31 -6.75
N GLY A 189 3.96 -2.48 -7.97
CA GLY A 189 4.71 -2.98 -9.13
C GLY A 189 5.73 -1.97 -9.68
N VAL A 190 6.53 -1.37 -8.81
CA VAL A 190 7.58 -0.39 -9.15
C VAL A 190 8.93 -0.89 -8.68
N ARG A 191 9.98 -0.65 -9.45
CA ARG A 191 11.37 -0.88 -9.06
C ARG A 191 12.15 0.42 -9.23
N TYR A 192 12.80 0.87 -8.16
CA TYR A 192 13.64 2.06 -8.18
C TYR A 192 15.12 1.67 -8.26
N GLU A 193 15.87 2.34 -9.13
CA GLU A 193 17.31 2.23 -9.28
C GLU A 193 17.92 3.61 -9.01
N GLU A 194 18.68 3.74 -7.92
CA GLU A 194 19.40 5.00 -7.64
C GLU A 194 20.55 5.16 -8.63
N VAL A 195 20.62 6.31 -9.28
CA VAL A 195 21.70 6.70 -10.19
C VAL A 195 22.26 8.06 -9.79
N SER A 196 23.46 8.40 -10.26
CA SER A 196 23.91 9.80 -10.18
C SER A 196 23.05 10.69 -11.08
N ASP A 197 23.24 12.00 -10.96
CA ASP A 197 22.53 12.98 -11.76
C ASP A 197 23.53 13.82 -12.55
N ASP A 198 23.26 14.00 -13.85
CA ASP A 198 24.13 14.72 -14.77
C ASP A 198 23.94 16.25 -14.74
N GLY A 199 23.07 16.76 -13.86
CA GLY A 199 22.83 18.19 -13.70
C GLY A 199 22.06 18.81 -14.87
N ALA A 200 21.42 18.00 -15.72
CA ALA A 200 20.61 18.51 -16.81
C ALA A 200 19.45 19.41 -16.33
N ALA A 201 18.95 20.26 -17.22
CA ALA A 201 17.89 21.23 -16.93
C ALA A 201 16.69 20.58 -16.23
N PHE A 202 16.19 21.22 -15.18
CA PHE A 202 15.10 20.72 -14.35
C PHE A 202 13.84 21.58 -14.55
N PRO A 203 12.63 21.02 -14.58
CA PRO A 203 12.28 19.60 -14.51
C PRO A 203 12.17 18.95 -15.91
N ASN A 204 12.46 19.70 -16.98
CA ASN A 204 12.10 19.32 -18.35
C ASN A 204 13.06 18.32 -19.02
N SER A 205 14.03 17.78 -18.29
CA SER A 205 14.91 16.71 -18.79
C SER A 205 14.44 15.36 -18.27
N GLY A 206 13.79 14.57 -19.13
CA GLY A 206 13.37 13.21 -18.78
C GLY A 206 14.54 12.28 -18.44
N GLY A 207 14.26 11.19 -17.73
CA GLY A 207 15.27 10.21 -17.32
C GLY A 207 16.11 9.68 -18.48
N SER A 208 17.37 9.35 -18.20
CA SER A 208 18.33 8.96 -19.22
C SER A 208 18.81 7.53 -19.04
N ALA A 209 18.85 6.78 -20.15
CA ALA A 209 19.36 5.41 -20.20
C ALA A 209 20.90 5.36 -20.20
N THR A 210 21.54 6.37 -20.80
CA THR A 210 22.98 6.39 -21.14
C THR A 210 23.80 7.34 -20.28
N ALA A 211 23.23 8.48 -19.88
CA ALA A 211 23.80 9.36 -18.86
C ALA A 211 23.07 9.11 -17.54
N PRO A 212 23.74 9.20 -16.39
CA PRO A 212 23.06 8.95 -15.12
C PRO A 212 22.13 10.14 -14.84
N ARG A 213 20.83 9.91 -14.99
CA ARG A 213 19.75 10.82 -14.60
C ARG A 213 18.49 10.02 -14.31
N GLY A 214 17.86 10.33 -13.17
CA GLY A 214 16.60 9.73 -12.75
C GLY A 214 15.42 10.09 -13.63
N ASP A 215 14.45 9.18 -13.71
CA ASP A 215 13.05 9.46 -14.10
C ASP A 215 12.31 10.25 -13.02
N VAL A 216 12.83 10.20 -11.79
CA VAL A 216 12.40 10.96 -10.63
C VAL A 216 13.64 11.63 -10.03
N ARG A 217 13.76 12.95 -10.17
CA ARG A 217 14.90 13.71 -9.65
C ARG A 217 14.48 14.53 -8.44
N ILE A 218 15.29 14.50 -7.39
CA ILE A 218 15.01 15.18 -6.12
C ILE A 218 15.96 16.36 -5.99
N GLY A 219 15.43 17.57 -5.91
CA GLY A 219 16.17 18.80 -5.62
C GLY A 219 15.62 19.51 -4.39
N ALA A 220 16.33 20.54 -3.92
CA ALA A 220 15.83 21.41 -2.87
C ALA A 220 16.24 22.87 -3.11
N ARG A 221 15.38 23.80 -2.71
CA ARG A 221 15.65 25.24 -2.66
C ARG A 221 14.70 25.88 -1.66
N ASN A 222 14.91 27.14 -1.28
CA ASN A 222 13.89 27.88 -0.53
C ASN A 222 12.63 28.04 -1.39
N LEU A 223 11.47 27.63 -0.88
CA LEU A 223 10.17 27.80 -1.53
C LEU A 223 9.40 28.96 -0.89
N ASP A 224 9.11 28.85 0.39
CA ASP A 224 8.38 29.89 1.16
C ASP A 224 8.92 30.13 2.58
N GLY A 225 9.95 29.39 3.00
CA GLY A 225 10.59 29.53 4.29
C GLY A 225 10.36 28.30 5.17
N ALA A 226 10.29 28.49 6.48
CA ALA A 226 10.04 27.39 7.39
C ALA A 226 8.57 27.36 7.82
N ASN A 227 8.03 26.16 8.04
CA ASN A 227 6.65 25.86 8.46
C ASN A 227 5.59 26.15 7.40
N GLY A 228 5.97 26.13 6.12
CA GLY A 228 5.09 26.41 4.98
C GLY A 228 4.93 25.18 4.09
N VAL A 229 5.11 25.38 2.79
CA VAL A 229 5.11 24.28 1.82
C VAL A 229 6.40 23.49 1.94
N LEU A 230 6.28 22.25 2.42
CA LEU A 230 7.44 21.38 2.62
C LEU A 230 8.09 20.92 1.30
N ALA A 231 7.28 20.67 0.27
CA ALA A 231 7.72 20.14 -1.00
C ALA A 231 6.60 20.22 -2.06
N PHE A 232 6.97 20.07 -3.32
CA PHE A 232 6.04 19.71 -4.39
C PHE A 232 6.64 18.70 -5.36
N ASN A 233 5.76 18.05 -6.12
CA ASN A 233 6.11 17.05 -7.12
C ASN A 233 5.41 17.34 -8.45
N TYR A 234 6.09 16.98 -9.54
CA TYR A 234 5.47 16.89 -10.84
C TYR A 234 4.83 15.51 -11.07
N PHE A 235 3.71 15.52 -11.80
CA PHE A 235 3.00 14.33 -12.23
C PHE A 235 3.84 13.46 -13.20
N PRO A 236 3.49 12.16 -13.35
CA PRO A 236 4.51 11.13 -13.25
C PRO A 236 5.54 11.15 -14.38
N ASN A 237 5.18 11.48 -15.62
CA ASN A 237 6.17 11.53 -16.71
C ASN A 237 7.29 12.55 -16.50
N THR A 238 7.06 13.57 -15.68
CA THR A 238 8.12 14.43 -15.19
C THR A 238 8.67 13.89 -13.87
N GLY A 239 7.81 13.53 -12.92
CA GLY A 239 8.17 12.79 -11.70
C GLY A 239 9.02 13.54 -10.66
N ASP A 240 9.68 14.62 -11.07
CA ASP A 240 10.62 15.40 -10.30
C ASP A 240 10.01 16.04 -9.04
N MET A 241 10.83 16.17 -7.99
CA MET A 241 10.47 16.69 -6.67
C MET A 241 11.35 17.88 -6.32
N VAL A 242 10.74 18.92 -5.73
CA VAL A 242 11.46 20.03 -5.09
C VAL A 242 11.06 20.11 -3.63
N LEU A 243 12.03 20.00 -2.74
CA LEU A 243 11.87 20.18 -1.30
C LEU A 243 12.15 21.64 -0.91
N ASP A 244 11.46 22.15 0.12
CA ASP A 244 11.87 23.40 0.75
C ASP A 244 13.10 23.17 1.63
N SER A 245 14.23 23.73 1.21
CA SER A 245 15.50 23.65 1.94
C SER A 245 15.50 24.40 3.28
N SER A 246 14.53 25.30 3.50
CA SER A 246 14.42 26.11 4.72
C SER A 246 13.82 25.34 5.89
N GLU A 247 13.17 24.21 5.64
CA GLU A 247 12.52 23.40 6.67
C GLU A 247 13.51 22.70 7.60
N SER A 248 13.07 22.39 8.83
CA SER A 248 13.88 21.71 9.84
C SER A 248 13.90 20.19 9.64
N TRP A 249 14.35 19.70 8.48
CA TRP A 249 14.35 18.27 8.14
C TRP A 249 15.00 17.34 9.18
N GLN A 250 15.94 17.86 9.98
CA GLN A 250 16.61 17.14 11.05
C GLN A 250 15.80 17.01 12.35
N SER A 251 14.66 17.70 12.49
CA SER A 251 13.92 17.79 13.76
C SER A 251 13.01 16.60 14.04
N SER A 252 12.78 15.71 13.07
CA SER A 252 12.04 14.47 13.30
C SER A 252 13.00 13.34 13.71
N GLY A 253 12.89 12.85 14.95
CA GLY A 253 13.74 11.82 15.55
C GLY A 253 13.53 10.39 15.05
N GLY A 254 13.03 10.20 13.82
CA GLY A 254 12.85 8.88 13.21
C GLY A 254 14.08 8.46 12.42
N THR A 255 15.07 7.87 13.09
CA THR A 255 16.11 7.06 12.44
C THR A 255 15.74 5.60 12.47
#